data_AF-A0A3C0YZR2-F1
#
_entry.id   AF-A0A3C0YZR2-F1
#
_cell.length_a   1.000
_cell.length_b   1.000
_cell.length_c   1.000
_cell.angle_alpha   90.00
_cell.angle_beta   90.00
_cell.angle_gamma   90.00
#
_symmetry.space_group_name_H-M   'P 1'
#
loop_
_entity.id
_entity.type
_entity.pdbx_description
1 polymer ?
#
loop_
_entity_poly.entity_id
_entity_poly.type
_entity_poly.pdbx_seq_one_letter_code
_entity_poly.pdbx_strand_id
1 'polypeptide(L)'
;MTIVKYSLEEFVHDMSQLVDELPDQERLLNKGSSYLERLVNNPEAIPEEFRMPAGTRGRNANHGTYLLHHGSNGLLITSVVWGPGDHIGPHDHRTWGLIGVMDNFITETRFRR
;
A
#
# COMPACT_ATOMS: atom_id res chain seq x y z
N MET A 1 23.45 0.35 -18.88
CA MET A 1 23.03 -0.67 -17.89
C MET A 1 21.58 -0.38 -17.55
N THR A 2 20.66 -1.28 -17.89
CA THR A 2 19.28 -1.21 -17.44
C THR A 2 19.24 -1.55 -15.95
N ILE A 3 18.84 -0.60 -15.11
CA ILE A 3 18.61 -0.86 -13.69
C ILE A 3 17.34 -1.70 -13.61
N VAL A 4 17.46 -2.94 -13.15
CA VAL A 4 16.29 -3.75 -12.78
C VAL A 4 15.67 -3.09 -11.55
N LYS A 5 14.42 -2.65 -11.68
CA LYS A 5 13.66 -2.03 -10.59
C LYS A 5 12.73 -3.06 -9.95
N TYR A 6 12.50 -2.92 -8.66
CA TYR A 6 11.64 -3.84 -7.90
C TYR A 6 10.19 -3.74 -8.39
N SER A 7 9.60 -4.88 -8.76
CA SER A 7 8.26 -4.93 -9.35
C SER A 7 7.16 -5.23 -8.32
N LEU A 8 5.90 -5.05 -8.72
CA LEU A 8 4.76 -5.44 -7.90
C LEU A 8 4.71 -6.96 -7.67
N GLU A 9 5.06 -7.76 -8.68
CA GLU A 9 5.11 -9.22 -8.57
C GLU A 9 6.18 -9.67 -7.58
N GLU A 10 7.36 -9.05 -7.60
CA GLU A 10 8.42 -9.33 -6.63
C GLU A 10 7.99 -8.93 -5.21
N PHE A 11 7.33 -7.77 -5.05
CA PHE A 11 6.78 -7.36 -3.76
C PHE A 11 5.72 -8.34 -3.23
N VAL A 12 4.77 -8.77 -4.08
CA VAL A 12 3.75 -9.75 -3.73
C VAL A 12 4.39 -11.06 -3.32
N HIS A 13 5.41 -11.53 -4.06
CA HIS A 13 6.14 -12.75 -3.73
C HIS A 13 6.84 -12.65 -2.37
N ASP A 14 7.67 -11.62 -2.17
CA ASP A 14 8.46 -11.43 -0.96
C ASP A 14 7.57 -11.24 0.28
N MET A 15 6.47 -10.49 0.18
CA MET A 15 5.51 -10.32 1.26
C MET A 15 4.73 -11.59 1.55
N SER A 16 4.31 -12.34 0.53
CA SER A 16 3.60 -13.61 0.73
C SER A 16 4.48 -14.62 1.45
N GLN A 17 5.73 -14.75 1.04
CA GLN A 17 6.71 -15.61 1.73
C GLN A 17 6.92 -15.15 3.18
N LEU A 18 7.08 -13.85 3.42
CA LEU A 18 7.25 -13.32 4.76
C LEU A 18 6.05 -13.59 5.68
N VAL A 19 4.83 -13.52 5.14
CA VAL A 19 3.62 -13.87 5.91
C VAL A 19 3.57 -15.37 6.19
N ASP A 20 3.92 -16.21 5.21
CA ASP A 20 3.94 -17.68 5.36
C ASP A 20 5.02 -18.17 6.34
N GLU A 21 6.09 -17.39 6.57
CA GLU A 21 7.09 -17.64 7.62
C GLU A 21 6.51 -17.54 9.04
N LEU A 22 5.32 -16.95 9.22
CA LEU A 22 4.69 -16.65 10.51
C LEU A 22 5.64 -15.96 11.53
N PRO A 23 6.38 -14.91 11.14
CA PRO A 23 7.26 -14.20 12.06
C PRO A 23 6.45 -13.47 13.15
N ASP A 24 7.14 -13.07 14.21
CA ASP A 24 6.58 -12.06 15.11
C ASP A 24 6.32 -10.73 14.36
N GLN A 25 5.49 -9.88 14.97
CA GLN A 25 5.06 -8.64 14.36
C GLN A 25 6.22 -7.66 14.12
N GLU A 26 7.22 -7.62 14.99
CA GLU A 26 8.36 -6.71 14.84
C GLU A 26 9.16 -7.05 13.59
N ARG A 27 9.51 -8.33 13.43
CA ARG A 27 10.20 -8.83 12.23
C ARG A 27 9.35 -8.65 10.97
N LEU A 28 8.03 -8.89 11.05
CA LEU A 28 7.11 -8.68 9.93
C LEU A 28 7.14 -7.22 9.45
N LEU A 29 6.99 -6.26 10.37
CA LEU A 29 6.94 -4.84 10.04
C LEU A 29 8.31 -4.31 9.56
N ASN A 30 9.41 -4.74 10.19
CA ASN A 30 10.75 -4.32 9.79
C ASN A 30 11.13 -4.82 8.38
N LYS A 31 10.91 -6.11 8.09
CA LYS A 31 11.26 -6.68 6.79
C LYS A 31 10.27 -6.23 5.70
N GLY A 32 8.98 -6.20 6.01
CA GLY A 32 7.94 -5.75 5.09
C GLY A 32 8.04 -4.26 4.72
N SER A 33 8.42 -3.38 5.67
CA SER A 33 8.64 -1.96 5.36
C SER A 33 9.80 -1.75 4.39
N SER A 34 10.88 -2.53 4.49
CA SER A 34 11.99 -2.48 3.53
C SER A 34 11.57 -2.91 2.11
N TYR A 35 10.69 -3.91 1.99
CA TYR A 35 10.10 -4.28 0.70
C TYR A 35 9.20 -3.18 0.15
N LEU A 36 8.36 -2.59 1.00
CA LEU A 36 7.46 -1.53 0.60
C LEU A 36 8.20 -0.27 0.15
N GLU A 37 9.30 0.09 0.83
CA GLU A 37 10.19 1.18 0.44
C GLU A 37 10.76 0.98 -0.96
N ARG A 38 11.20 -0.24 -1.29
CA ARG A 38 11.69 -0.58 -2.65
C ARG A 38 10.59 -0.42 -3.70
N LEU A 39 9.35 -0.81 -3.37
CA LEU A 39 8.21 -0.71 -4.28
C LEU A 39 7.83 0.75 -4.55
N VAL A 40 7.68 1.58 -3.51
CA VAL A 40 7.26 2.98 -3.68
C VAL A 40 8.32 3.84 -4.37
N ASN A 41 9.60 3.47 -4.28
CA ASN A 41 10.68 4.09 -5.05
C ASN A 41 10.70 3.71 -6.53
N ASN A 42 9.80 2.83 -6.97
CA ASN A 42 9.54 2.55 -8.38
C ASN A 42 8.04 2.75 -8.69
N PRO A 43 7.54 4.00 -8.82
CA PRO A 43 6.11 4.24 -9.04
C PRO A 43 5.52 3.55 -10.27
N GLU A 44 6.34 3.34 -11.31
CA GLU A 44 5.95 2.62 -12.52
C GLU A 44 5.76 1.11 -12.31
N ALA A 45 6.09 0.57 -11.12
CA ALA A 45 5.74 -0.80 -10.74
C ALA A 45 4.22 -0.99 -10.60
N ILE A 46 3.47 0.08 -10.35
CA ILE A 46 2.02 0.04 -10.27
C ILE A 46 1.44 0.60 -11.58
N PRO A 47 0.62 -0.16 -12.31
CA PRO A 47 -0.06 0.33 -13.50
C PRO A 47 -0.80 1.65 -13.24
N GLU A 48 -0.78 2.55 -14.24
CA GLU A 48 -1.32 3.91 -14.12
C GLU A 48 -2.79 3.91 -13.69
N GLU A 49 -3.59 2.96 -14.16
CA GLU A 49 -5.01 2.84 -13.81
C GLU A 49 -5.27 2.65 -12.31
N PHE A 50 -4.28 2.14 -11.56
CA PHE A 50 -4.35 1.97 -10.11
C PHE A 50 -3.69 3.12 -9.34
N ARG A 51 -3.16 4.12 -10.05
CA ARG A 51 -2.58 5.36 -9.51
C ARG A 51 -3.44 6.59 -9.81
N MET A 52 -4.55 6.41 -10.53
CA MET A 52 -5.49 7.46 -10.88
C MET A 52 -6.78 7.35 -10.06
N PRO A 53 -7.59 8.42 -9.93
CA PRO A 53 -8.90 8.34 -9.30
C PRO A 53 -9.87 7.37 -9.99
N ALA A 54 -10.77 6.75 -9.23
CA ALA A 54 -11.71 5.75 -9.76
C ALA A 54 -12.93 6.34 -10.49
N GLY A 55 -13.15 7.65 -10.40
CA GLY A 55 -14.30 8.33 -11.00
C GLY A 55 -13.94 9.70 -11.54
N THR A 56 -14.91 10.38 -12.16
CA THR A 56 -14.73 11.76 -12.68
C THR A 56 -15.82 12.72 -12.20
N ARG A 57 -16.76 12.25 -11.37
CA ARG A 57 -17.94 13.02 -10.93
C ARG A 57 -18.33 12.71 -9.49
N GLY A 58 -18.88 13.70 -8.79
CA GLY A 58 -19.39 13.58 -7.42
C GLY A 58 -18.34 13.86 -6.34
N ARG A 59 -18.71 13.70 -5.06
CA ARG A 59 -17.86 14.02 -3.90
C ARG A 59 -16.57 13.19 -3.81
N ASN A 60 -16.53 12.02 -4.43
CA ASN A 60 -15.38 11.11 -4.41
C ASN A 60 -14.71 11.00 -5.80
N ALA A 61 -14.89 12.01 -6.66
CA ALA A 61 -14.34 11.99 -8.02
C ALA A 61 -12.82 11.84 -8.05
N ASN A 62 -12.13 12.22 -6.98
CA ASN A 62 -10.67 12.20 -6.90
C ASN A 62 -10.12 11.04 -6.06
N HIS A 63 -11.00 10.16 -5.55
CA HIS A 63 -10.62 9.02 -4.71
C HIS A 63 -10.54 7.73 -5.53
N GLY A 64 -9.60 6.85 -5.17
CA GLY A 64 -9.51 5.50 -5.72
C GLY A 64 -9.07 4.50 -4.67
N THR A 65 -9.64 3.29 -4.68
CA THR A 65 -9.15 2.17 -3.87
C THR A 65 -9.20 0.91 -4.72
N TYR A 66 -8.03 0.34 -4.96
CA TYR A 66 -7.83 -0.76 -5.89
C TYR A 66 -7.22 -1.94 -5.15
N LEU A 67 -7.86 -3.11 -5.24
CA LEU A 67 -7.29 -4.36 -4.75
C LEU A 67 -6.26 -4.85 -5.77
N LEU A 68 -4.99 -4.87 -5.38
CA LEU A 68 -3.89 -5.34 -6.22
C LEU A 68 -3.60 -6.83 -5.99
N HIS A 69 -3.78 -7.30 -4.76
CA HIS A 69 -3.54 -8.69 -4.39
C HIS A 69 -4.42 -9.10 -3.21
N HIS A 70 -4.93 -10.34 -3.28
CA HIS A 70 -5.62 -11.03 -2.19
C HIS A 70 -5.10 -12.46 -2.11
N GLY A 71 -4.22 -12.70 -1.13
CA GLY A 71 -3.60 -14.00 -0.89
C GLY A 71 -4.44 -14.88 0.03
N SER A 72 -4.35 -16.20 -0.15
CA SER A 72 -5.02 -17.18 0.71
C SER A 72 -4.48 -17.21 2.14
N ASN A 73 -3.28 -16.67 2.37
CA ASN A 73 -2.65 -16.48 3.67
C ASN A 73 -3.13 -15.19 4.38
N GLY A 74 -4.09 -14.47 3.80
CA GLY A 74 -4.67 -13.25 4.36
C GLY A 74 -3.93 -11.96 4.01
N LEU A 75 -2.85 -12.02 3.21
CA LEU A 75 -2.18 -10.83 2.71
C LEU A 75 -3.10 -10.07 1.74
N LEU A 76 -3.36 -8.80 2.05
CA LEU A 76 -4.09 -7.86 1.21
C LEU A 76 -3.18 -6.69 0.84
N ILE A 77 -3.08 -6.39 -0.47
CA ILE A 77 -2.35 -5.23 -0.97
C ILE A 77 -3.32 -4.36 -1.75
N THR A 78 -3.36 -3.08 -1.39
CA THR A 78 -4.24 -2.09 -2.03
C THR A 78 -3.45 -0.86 -2.46
N SER A 79 -3.85 -0.28 -3.58
CA SER A 79 -3.46 1.08 -3.96
C SER A 79 -4.59 2.03 -3.57
N VAL A 80 -4.26 3.14 -2.92
CA VAL A 80 -5.24 4.14 -2.51
C VAL A 80 -4.81 5.48 -3.08
N VAL A 81 -5.71 6.10 -3.84
CA VAL A 81 -5.55 7.43 -4.42
C VAL A 81 -6.41 8.39 -3.62
N TRP A 82 -5.76 9.36 -2.99
CA TRP A 82 -6.42 10.42 -2.23
C TRP A 82 -6.51 11.68 -3.08
N GLY A 83 -7.73 12.19 -3.24
CA GLY A 83 -7.99 13.45 -3.89
C GLY A 83 -7.75 14.67 -3.01
N PRO A 84 -7.69 15.88 -3.60
CA PRO A 84 -7.61 17.12 -2.83
C PRO A 84 -8.77 17.25 -1.83
N GLY A 85 -8.44 17.32 -0.54
CA GLY A 85 -9.42 17.45 0.55
C GLY A 85 -10.00 16.13 1.06
N ASP A 86 -9.64 14.99 0.44
CA ASP A 86 -10.04 13.69 0.94
C ASP A 86 -9.38 13.42 2.30
N HIS A 87 -10.18 12.86 3.20
CA HIS A 87 -9.73 12.44 4.52
C HIS A 87 -10.63 11.33 5.02
N ILE A 88 -10.11 10.55 5.97
CA ILE A 88 -10.88 9.56 6.72
C ILE A 88 -10.84 9.92 8.19
N GLY A 89 -11.98 9.77 8.88
CA GLY A 89 -12.07 9.97 10.32
C GLY A 89 -11.26 8.93 11.11
N PRO A 90 -11.12 9.10 12.43
CA PRO A 90 -10.42 8.13 13.28
C PRO A 90 -11.02 6.73 13.17
N HIS A 91 -10.18 5.71 12.96
CA HIS A 91 -10.58 4.31 12.81
C HIS A 91 -9.48 3.36 13.32
N ASP A 92 -9.82 2.07 13.52
CA ASP A 92 -8.87 1.00 13.80
C ASP A 92 -8.84 -0.03 12.66
N HIS A 93 -7.69 -0.70 12.48
CA HIS A 93 -7.49 -1.71 11.43
C HIS A 93 -7.72 -3.14 11.93
N ARG A 94 -7.55 -3.38 13.23
CA ARG A 94 -7.67 -4.70 13.90
C ARG A 94 -6.73 -5.79 13.36
N THR A 95 -5.80 -5.41 12.49
CA THR A 95 -4.69 -6.20 11.96
C THR A 95 -3.42 -5.35 11.98
N TRP A 96 -2.27 -5.95 11.70
CA TRP A 96 -1.09 -5.18 11.31
C TRP A 96 -1.32 -4.52 9.94
N GLY A 97 -0.56 -3.47 9.64
CA GLY A 97 -0.61 -2.78 8.35
C GLY A 97 0.65 -1.97 8.09
N LEU A 98 0.97 -1.77 6.81
CA LEU A 98 2.07 -0.94 6.34
C LEU A 98 1.51 0.06 5.32
N ILE A 99 1.92 1.33 5.41
CA ILE A 99 1.54 2.37 4.46
C ILE A 99 2.82 2.93 3.84
N GLY A 100 2.90 2.88 2.51
CA GLY A 100 3.97 3.47 1.72
C GLY A 100 3.38 4.58 0.86
N VAL A 101 3.95 5.77 0.95
CA VAL A 101 3.52 6.94 0.15
C VAL A 101 4.38 6.98 -1.12
N MET A 102 3.73 6.85 -2.27
CA MET A 102 4.39 6.82 -3.58
C MET A 102 4.53 8.20 -4.22
N ASP A 103 3.56 9.09 -3.98
CA ASP A 103 3.56 10.45 -4.51
C ASP A 103 2.96 11.43 -3.48
N ASN A 104 3.42 12.67 -3.52
CA ASN A 104 3.07 13.76 -2.59
C ASN A 104 3.30 13.38 -1.12
N PHE A 105 2.31 13.62 -0.26
CA PHE A 105 2.38 13.35 1.18
C PHE A 105 0.98 13.11 1.75
N ILE A 106 0.93 12.42 2.89
CA ILE A 106 -0.26 12.31 3.74
C ILE A 106 0.07 12.87 5.12
N THR A 107 -0.95 13.37 5.82
CA THR A 107 -0.82 13.73 7.25
C THR A 107 -1.57 12.71 8.08
N GLU A 108 -0.89 12.08 9.04
CA GLU A 108 -1.47 11.12 9.98
C GLU A 108 -1.65 11.79 11.35
N THR A 109 -2.82 11.62 11.98
CA THR A 109 -3.03 11.94 13.40
C THR A 109 -3.40 10.67 14.15
N ARG A 110 -2.64 10.35 15.19
CA ARG A 110 -2.86 9.15 16.01
C ARG A 110 -3.69 9.47 17.24
N PHE A 111 -4.65 8.59 17.51
CA PHE A 111 -5.55 8.67 18.66
C PHE A 111 -5.29 7.50 19.59
N ARG A 112 -5.47 7.73 20.89
CA ARG A 112 -5.46 6.69 21.92
C ARG A 112 -6.79 6.78 22.67
N ARG A 113 -7.40 5.62 22.96
CA ARG A 113 -8.57 5.55 23.82
C ARG A 113 -8.20 5.88 25.27
#